data_AF-A0AAD4GFN6-F1
#
_entry.id   AF-A0AAD4GFN6-F1
#
_cell.length_a   1.000
_cell.length_b   1.000
_cell.length_c   1.000
_cell.angle_alpha   90.00
_cell.angle_beta   90.00
_cell.angle_gamma   90.00
#
_symmetry.space_group_name_H-M   'P 1'
#
loop_
_entity.id
_entity.type
_entity.pdbx_description
1 polymer ?
#
loop_
_entity_poly.entity_id
_entity_poly.type
_entity_poly.pdbx_seq_one_letter_code
_entity_poly.pdbx_strand_id
1 'polypeptide(L)'
;MVTYSRPVNPTLDPNNSRLNEHLQKLVRAVQMHKCSPACRRVKDGRLVCKRRAPFILSDHSWIDAEGNWGPKRSISSMNAWNPWLLNCIRANHDIKFLTNGEATKNLSFYITAYAAKNQQRSSNMSALLAKAFKYKTHSLSHKEVTTVQQLNKHLIQQCANTLTQEQELSAPEVISYLMGWGDRYISHQFVPIHFNSVIRCLKSSWPFLDEQR
;
A
#
# COMPACT_ATOMS: atom_id res chain seq x y z
N MET A 1 -3.07 22.36 13.50
CA MET A 1 -3.19 22.31 12.02
C MET A 1 -4.44 21.52 11.65
N VAL A 2 -5.29 22.02 10.74
CA VAL A 2 -6.65 21.47 10.48
C VAL A 2 -6.64 20.00 10.03
N THR A 3 -5.56 19.54 9.41
CA THR A 3 -5.38 18.15 8.94
C THR A 3 -5.30 17.13 10.09
N TYR A 4 -4.93 17.56 11.30
CA TYR A 4 -4.78 16.68 12.48
C TYR A 4 -5.92 16.81 13.50
N SER A 5 -6.97 17.59 13.21
CA SER A 5 -8.13 17.64 14.11
C SER A 5 -8.99 16.36 13.99
N ARG A 6 -10.03 16.23 14.81
CA ARG A 6 -11.01 15.13 14.66
C ARG A 6 -11.99 15.43 13.52
N PRO A 7 -12.41 14.42 12.72
CA PRO A 7 -13.51 14.51 11.77
C PRO A 7 -14.73 15.19 12.38
N VAL A 8 -15.39 16.06 11.62
CA VAL A 8 -16.68 16.60 12.03
C VAL A 8 -17.67 15.45 11.98
N ASN A 9 -18.38 15.21 13.08
CA ASN A 9 -19.45 14.22 13.11
C ASN A 9 -20.69 14.82 12.42
N PRO A 10 -21.12 14.29 11.26
CA PRO A 10 -22.27 14.84 10.54
C PRO A 10 -23.59 14.69 11.31
N THR A 11 -23.71 13.71 12.22
CA THR A 11 -24.94 13.55 13.00
C THR A 11 -25.16 14.68 14.02
N LEU A 12 -24.10 15.41 14.37
CA LEU A 12 -24.12 16.55 15.29
C LEU A 12 -24.15 17.90 14.57
N ASP A 13 -24.18 17.92 13.23
CA ASP A 13 -24.18 19.12 12.40
C ASP A 13 -25.18 18.95 11.24
N PRO A 14 -26.50 18.93 11.52
CA PRO A 14 -27.53 18.63 10.53
C PRO A 14 -27.54 19.61 9.34
N ASN A 15 -27.09 20.84 9.55
CA ASN A 15 -26.98 21.87 8.51
C ASN A 15 -25.61 21.86 7.78
N ASN A 16 -24.70 20.94 8.14
CA ASN A 16 -23.32 20.87 7.63
C ASN A 16 -22.53 22.19 7.76
N SER A 17 -22.91 23.04 8.71
CA SER A 17 -22.32 24.38 8.89
C SER A 17 -20.85 24.30 9.29
N ARG A 18 -20.56 23.51 10.32
CA ARG A 18 -19.21 23.25 10.84
C ARG A 18 -18.42 22.40 9.86
N LEU A 19 -19.07 21.46 9.19
CA LEU A 19 -18.46 20.65 8.14
C LEU A 19 -17.95 21.55 7.00
N ASN A 20 -18.78 22.44 6.48
CA ASN A 20 -18.41 23.32 5.37
C ASN A 20 -17.24 24.25 5.72
N GLU A 21 -17.24 24.83 6.92
CA GLU A 21 -16.12 25.67 7.39
C GLU A 21 -14.81 24.86 7.47
N HIS A 22 -14.87 23.64 8.02
CA HIS A 22 -13.71 22.76 8.07
C HIS A 22 -13.23 22.33 6.69
N LEU A 23 -14.15 22.00 5.77
CA LEU A 23 -13.81 21.60 4.41
C LEU A 23 -13.11 22.73 3.66
N GLN A 24 -13.56 23.97 3.78
CA GLN A 24 -12.87 25.11 3.15
C GLN A 24 -11.41 25.21 3.59
N LYS A 25 -11.14 25.03 4.89
CA LYS A 25 -9.79 25.02 5.45
C LYS A 25 -8.98 23.82 4.94
N LEU A 26 -9.57 22.62 4.91
CA LEU A 26 -8.92 21.40 4.42
C LEU A 26 -8.60 21.46 2.92
N VAL A 27 -9.54 21.90 2.08
CA VAL A 27 -9.35 22.01 0.63
C VAL A 27 -8.15 22.89 0.30
N ARG A 28 -8.07 24.06 0.95
CA ARG A 28 -6.93 24.99 0.76
C ARG A 28 -5.61 24.38 1.22
N ALA A 29 -5.63 23.59 2.29
CA ALA A 29 -4.44 22.97 2.85
C ALA A 29 -3.91 21.79 2.01
N VAL A 30 -4.80 20.90 1.53
CA VAL A 30 -4.38 19.60 0.97
C VAL A 30 -4.84 19.30 -0.45
N GLN A 31 -5.81 20.02 -1.03
CA GLN A 31 -6.35 19.74 -2.37
C GLN A 31 -5.81 20.67 -3.47
N MET A 32 -5.01 21.66 -3.10
CA MET A 32 -4.39 22.58 -4.04
C MET A 32 -3.06 22.03 -4.53
N HIS A 33 -2.99 21.69 -5.81
CA HIS A 33 -1.76 21.26 -6.45
C HIS A 33 -0.76 22.42 -6.55
N LYS A 34 0.45 22.20 -6.02
CA LYS A 34 1.59 23.09 -6.19
C LYS A 34 2.71 22.33 -6.90
N CYS A 35 3.10 22.79 -8.08
CA CYS A 35 4.18 22.17 -8.84
C CYS A 35 5.53 22.36 -8.14
N SER A 36 6.10 21.28 -7.60
CA SER A 36 7.49 21.22 -7.19
C SER A 36 8.41 20.80 -8.36
N PRO A 37 9.74 20.94 -8.25
CA PRO A 37 10.68 20.41 -9.24
C PRO A 37 10.43 18.92 -9.55
N ALA A 38 10.07 18.13 -8.54
CA ALA A 38 9.72 16.71 -8.69
C ALA A 38 8.39 16.45 -9.44
N CYS A 39 7.49 17.44 -9.59
CA CYS A 39 6.34 17.26 -10.50
C CYS A 39 6.77 17.31 -11.96
N ARG A 40 7.83 18.04 -12.28
CA ARG A 40 8.15 18.41 -13.65
C ARG A 40 8.79 17.22 -14.37
N ARG A 41 8.28 16.90 -15.55
CA ARG A 41 8.87 15.93 -16.48
C ARG A 41 9.01 16.57 -17.85
N VAL A 42 10.07 16.23 -18.57
CA VAL A 42 10.19 16.62 -19.97
C VAL A 42 9.35 15.67 -20.81
N LYS A 43 8.47 16.23 -21.63
CA LYS A 43 7.69 15.50 -22.64
C LYS A 43 7.77 16.31 -23.93
N ASP A 44 8.24 15.70 -25.01
CA ASP A 44 8.36 16.33 -26.33
C ASP A 44 9.16 17.65 -26.28
N GLY A 45 10.28 17.64 -25.56
CA GLY A 45 11.15 18.83 -25.37
C GLY A 45 10.57 19.92 -24.44
N ARG A 46 9.35 19.73 -23.91
CA ARG A 46 8.67 20.71 -23.05
C ARG A 46 8.55 20.21 -21.61
N LEU A 47 8.68 21.14 -20.68
CA LEU A 47 8.56 20.87 -19.25
C LEU A 47 7.08 20.85 -18.85
N VAL A 48 6.54 19.67 -18.56
CA VAL A 48 5.12 19.48 -18.21
C VAL A 48 4.99 18.89 -16.80
N CYS A 49 3.93 19.22 -16.06
CA CYS A 49 3.70 18.58 -14.76
C CYS A 49 3.18 17.15 -14.96
N LYS A 50 3.81 16.19 -14.29
CA LYS A 50 3.43 14.77 -14.23
C LYS A 50 1.97 14.58 -13.79
N ARG A 51 1.46 15.48 -12.96
CA ARG A 51 0.06 15.48 -12.49
C ARG A 51 -0.94 16.06 -13.51
N ARG A 52 -0.47 16.56 -14.65
CA ARG A 52 -1.29 17.21 -15.71
C ARG A 52 -1.97 18.52 -15.26
N ALA A 53 -1.37 19.22 -14.30
CA ALA A 53 -1.75 20.60 -14.00
C ALA A 53 -1.12 21.57 -15.03
N PRO A 54 -1.80 22.67 -15.42
CA PRO A 54 -3.14 23.07 -14.97
C PRO A 54 -4.24 22.14 -15.53
N PHE A 55 -5.21 21.81 -14.69
CA PHE A 55 -6.37 21.02 -15.06
C PHE A 55 -7.36 21.85 -15.88
N ILE A 56 -8.09 21.17 -16.78
CA ILE A 56 -9.14 21.78 -17.60
C ILE A 56 -10.24 22.35 -16.69
N LEU A 57 -10.62 23.59 -16.94
CA LEU A 57 -11.71 24.28 -16.27
C LEU A 57 -13.04 23.93 -16.93
N SER A 58 -14.11 23.92 -16.14
CA SER A 58 -15.46 23.69 -16.63
C SER A 58 -16.49 24.25 -15.65
N ASP A 59 -17.51 24.93 -16.14
CA ASP A 59 -18.57 25.50 -15.30
C ASP A 59 -19.61 24.46 -14.85
N HIS A 60 -19.68 23.33 -15.56
CA HIS A 60 -20.55 22.20 -15.27
C HIS A 60 -19.78 20.88 -15.36
N SER A 61 -20.30 19.84 -14.73
CA SER A 61 -19.80 18.48 -14.95
C SER A 61 -20.33 17.96 -16.28
N TRP A 62 -19.50 17.26 -17.05
CA TRP A 62 -19.87 16.77 -18.38
C TRP A 62 -19.37 15.35 -18.60
N ILE A 63 -20.02 14.66 -19.54
CA ILE A 63 -19.61 13.39 -20.12
C ILE A 63 -19.94 13.46 -21.62
N ASP A 64 -19.02 13.05 -22.48
CA ASP A 64 -19.23 13.01 -23.93
C ASP A 64 -19.64 11.59 -24.41
N ALA A 65 -19.94 11.46 -25.70
CA ALA A 65 -20.39 10.21 -26.31
C ALA A 65 -19.31 9.13 -26.32
N GLU A 66 -18.04 9.55 -26.35
CA GLU A 66 -16.85 8.70 -26.27
C GLU A 66 -16.56 8.24 -24.83
N GLY A 67 -17.32 8.74 -23.85
CA GLY A 67 -17.17 8.43 -22.45
C GLY A 67 -15.96 9.12 -21.80
N ASN A 68 -15.45 10.22 -22.34
CA ASN A 68 -14.64 11.14 -21.56
C ASN A 68 -15.55 11.97 -20.66
N TRP A 69 -14.99 12.45 -19.55
CA TRP A 69 -15.75 13.24 -18.59
C TRP A 69 -14.86 14.28 -17.91
N GLY A 70 -15.49 15.28 -17.31
CA GLY A 70 -14.82 16.26 -16.49
C GLY A 70 -15.75 16.78 -15.39
N PRO A 71 -15.24 17.04 -14.18
CA PRO A 71 -16.02 17.67 -13.13
C PRO A 71 -16.15 19.17 -13.41
N LYS A 72 -17.19 19.80 -12.83
CA LYS A 72 -17.18 21.25 -12.61
C LYS A 72 -15.90 21.64 -11.87
N ARG A 73 -15.09 22.53 -12.45
CA ARG A 73 -13.82 23.00 -11.91
C ARG A 73 -13.61 24.47 -12.26
N SER A 74 -13.66 25.33 -11.25
CA SER A 74 -13.36 26.77 -11.36
C SER A 74 -11.88 27.11 -11.11
N ILE A 75 -11.11 26.21 -10.50
CA ILE A 75 -9.70 26.43 -10.14
C ILE A 75 -8.85 25.33 -10.76
N SER A 76 -7.92 25.70 -11.64
CA SER A 76 -7.15 24.77 -12.47
C SER A 76 -6.09 23.98 -11.71
N SER A 77 -5.78 24.36 -10.47
CA SER A 77 -4.87 23.62 -9.58
C SER A 77 -5.62 22.78 -8.56
N MET A 78 -6.95 22.71 -8.61
CA MET A 78 -7.75 21.97 -7.62
C MET A 78 -8.06 20.56 -8.11
N ASN A 79 -7.73 19.56 -7.29
CA ASN A 79 -8.09 18.17 -7.56
C ASN A 79 -9.61 17.97 -7.63
N ALA A 80 -10.06 16.87 -8.23
CA ALA A 80 -11.44 16.42 -8.06
C ALA A 80 -11.56 15.70 -6.71
N TRP A 81 -12.09 16.35 -5.69
CA TRP A 81 -12.17 15.79 -4.32
C TRP A 81 -13.62 15.53 -3.91
N ASN A 82 -13.82 14.66 -2.91
CA ASN A 82 -15.13 14.41 -2.30
C ASN A 82 -15.12 14.94 -0.85
N PRO A 83 -16.19 15.66 -0.43
CA PRO A 83 -16.25 16.28 0.89
C PRO A 83 -16.25 15.28 2.04
N TRP A 84 -16.93 14.16 1.89
CA TRP A 84 -16.99 13.13 2.92
C TRP A 84 -15.66 12.43 3.08
N LEU A 85 -15.03 12.04 1.97
CA LEU A 85 -13.67 11.49 2.00
C LEU A 85 -12.71 12.49 2.62
N LEU A 86 -12.76 13.78 2.22
CA LEU A 86 -11.88 14.80 2.79
C LEU A 86 -12.04 14.95 4.30
N ASN A 87 -13.26 14.90 4.83
CA ASN A 87 -13.52 14.98 6.27
C ASN A 87 -12.93 13.77 7.03
N CYS A 88 -13.00 12.59 6.43
CA CYS A 88 -12.49 11.34 7.00
C CYS A 88 -10.96 11.26 6.92
N ILE A 89 -10.38 11.33 5.71
CA ILE A 89 -8.95 11.06 5.49
C ILE A 89 -8.07 12.28 5.69
N ARG A 90 -8.61 13.49 5.51
CA ARG A 90 -7.93 14.78 5.73
C ARG A 90 -6.60 14.95 4.98
N ALA A 91 -6.48 14.22 3.87
CA ALA A 91 -5.32 14.14 3.04
C ALA A 91 -5.67 14.45 1.58
N ASN A 92 -4.63 14.75 0.79
CA ASN A 92 -4.72 14.94 -0.64
C ASN A 92 -5.32 13.69 -1.30
N HIS A 93 -6.38 13.85 -2.07
CA HIS A 93 -6.94 12.78 -2.88
C HIS A 93 -7.52 13.35 -4.18
N ASP A 94 -7.63 12.50 -5.19
CA ASP A 94 -8.17 12.84 -6.50
C ASP A 94 -9.09 11.70 -6.94
N ILE A 95 -10.31 12.05 -7.32
CA ILE A 95 -11.37 11.12 -7.68
C ILE A 95 -11.52 11.13 -9.17
N LYS A 96 -11.55 9.93 -9.73
CA LYS A 96 -11.76 9.73 -11.15
C LYS A 96 -12.93 8.81 -11.40
N PHE A 97 -13.84 9.27 -12.24
CA PHE A 97 -14.89 8.45 -12.79
C PHE A 97 -14.33 7.59 -13.94
N LEU A 98 -14.77 6.34 -14.04
CA LEU A 98 -14.30 5.37 -15.02
C LEU A 98 -15.45 5.00 -15.92
N THR A 99 -15.45 5.57 -17.11
CA THR A 99 -16.56 5.53 -18.07
C THR A 99 -16.19 4.76 -19.33
N ASN A 100 -14.91 4.73 -19.69
CA ASN A 100 -14.43 4.00 -20.86
C ASN A 100 -13.57 2.78 -20.47
N GLY A 101 -13.59 1.75 -21.32
CA GLY A 101 -12.88 0.49 -21.09
C GLY A 101 -11.36 0.66 -21.07
N GLU A 102 -10.81 1.60 -21.83
CA GLU A 102 -9.37 1.85 -21.89
C GLU A 102 -8.83 2.40 -20.56
N ALA A 103 -9.42 3.47 -20.02
CA ALA A 103 -9.03 4.04 -18.73
C ALA A 103 -9.23 3.04 -17.60
N THR A 104 -10.32 2.26 -17.66
CA THR A 104 -10.60 1.21 -16.68
C THR A 104 -9.54 0.12 -16.72
N LYS A 105 -9.22 -0.42 -17.90
CA LYS A 105 -8.18 -1.44 -18.07
C LYS A 105 -6.81 -0.96 -17.59
N ASN A 106 -6.41 0.25 -18.00
CA ASN A 106 -5.14 0.84 -17.60
C ASN A 106 -5.04 1.03 -16.08
N LEU A 107 -6.13 1.48 -15.45
CA LEU A 107 -6.18 1.66 -14.00
C LEU A 107 -6.20 0.32 -13.27
N SER A 108 -6.99 -0.66 -13.73
CA SER A 108 -7.02 -2.00 -13.15
C SER A 108 -5.65 -2.64 -13.20
N PHE A 109 -4.96 -2.61 -14.34
CA PHE A 109 -3.59 -3.13 -14.45
C PHE A 109 -2.63 -2.43 -13.49
N TYR A 110 -2.73 -1.11 -13.37
CA TYR A 110 -1.93 -0.35 -12.42
C TYR A 110 -2.21 -0.78 -10.98
N ILE A 111 -3.48 -0.83 -10.55
CA ILE A 111 -3.86 -1.25 -9.19
C ILE A 111 -3.37 -2.68 -8.92
N THR A 112 -3.61 -3.61 -9.85
CA THR A 112 -3.16 -5.00 -9.71
C THR A 112 -1.65 -5.11 -9.62
N ALA A 113 -0.89 -4.37 -10.45
CA ALA A 113 0.57 -4.37 -10.38
C ALA A 113 1.10 -3.83 -9.05
N TYR A 114 0.40 -2.87 -8.44
CA TYR A 114 0.74 -2.37 -7.10
C TYR A 114 0.35 -3.35 -6.00
N ALA A 115 -0.85 -3.95 -6.07
CA ALA A 115 -1.32 -4.91 -5.08
C ALA A 115 -0.50 -6.21 -5.12
N ALA A 116 -0.11 -6.66 -6.30
CA ALA A 116 0.75 -7.83 -6.51
C ALA A 116 2.25 -7.48 -6.48
N LYS A 117 2.62 -6.25 -6.08
CA LYS A 117 4.02 -5.86 -5.98
C LYS A 117 4.68 -6.70 -4.90
N ASN A 118 5.57 -7.59 -5.31
CA ASN A 118 6.31 -8.44 -4.39
C ASN A 118 7.02 -7.59 -3.34
N GLN A 119 6.89 -8.01 -2.08
CA GLN A 119 7.67 -7.47 -0.99
C GLN A 119 9.15 -7.59 -1.36
N GLN A 120 9.88 -6.48 -1.30
CA GLN A 120 11.29 -6.47 -1.68
C GLN A 120 12.05 -7.40 -0.73
N ARG A 121 12.88 -8.28 -1.29
CA ARG A 121 13.73 -9.14 -0.47
C ARG A 121 14.74 -8.24 0.24
N SER A 122 14.82 -8.36 1.56
CA SER A 122 15.90 -7.72 2.31
C SER A 122 17.22 -8.29 1.81
N SER A 123 18.03 -7.47 1.15
CA SER A 123 19.29 -7.91 0.54
C SER A 123 20.34 -8.33 1.57
N ASN A 124 20.09 -8.10 2.87
CA ASN A 124 21.09 -8.23 3.91
C ASN A 124 20.59 -8.97 5.17
N MET A 125 19.71 -9.97 4.98
CA MET A 125 19.21 -10.82 6.08
C MET A 125 20.35 -11.41 6.92
N SER A 126 21.45 -11.83 6.29
CA SER A 126 22.62 -12.38 6.98
C SER A 126 23.32 -11.34 7.88
N ALA A 127 23.46 -10.09 7.45
CA ALA A 127 24.03 -9.03 8.28
C ALA A 127 23.11 -8.63 9.45
N LEU A 128 21.79 -8.64 9.24
CA LEU A 128 20.81 -8.39 10.30
C LEU A 128 20.90 -9.47 11.39
N LEU A 129 20.96 -10.73 10.99
CA LEU A 129 21.15 -11.86 11.90
C LEU A 129 22.50 -11.80 12.63
N ALA A 130 23.59 -11.48 11.94
CA ALA A 130 24.91 -11.33 12.55
C ALA A 130 24.94 -10.19 13.59
N LYS A 131 24.30 -9.06 13.29
CA LYS A 131 24.14 -7.94 14.22
C LYS A 131 23.36 -8.38 15.47
N ALA A 132 22.19 -9.00 15.29
CA ALA A 132 21.36 -9.46 16.40
C ALA A 132 22.07 -10.49 17.28
N PHE A 133 22.81 -11.42 16.66
CA PHE A 133 23.61 -12.42 17.36
C PHE A 133 24.69 -11.76 18.24
N LYS A 134 25.46 -10.82 17.68
CA LYS A 134 26.55 -10.13 18.40
C LYS A 134 26.06 -9.39 19.65
N TYR A 135 24.94 -8.68 19.57
CA TYR A 135 24.40 -7.96 20.73
C TYR A 135 23.98 -8.90 21.87
N LYS A 136 23.53 -10.12 21.55
CA LYS A 136 23.00 -11.04 22.55
C LYS A 136 24.02 -12.01 23.11
N THR A 137 25.13 -12.29 22.43
CA THR A 137 26.27 -13.01 23.03
C THR A 137 26.76 -12.31 24.31
N HIS A 138 26.68 -10.98 24.34
CA HIS A 138 26.96 -10.18 25.53
C HIS A 138 25.88 -10.26 26.63
N SER A 139 24.61 -10.46 26.28
CA SER A 139 23.49 -10.55 27.24
C SER A 139 23.19 -11.97 27.74
N LEU A 140 23.61 -13.02 27.01
CA LEU A 140 23.46 -14.43 27.39
C LEU A 140 24.40 -14.87 28.53
N SER A 141 25.19 -13.93 29.08
CA SER A 141 25.91 -14.09 30.35
C SER A 141 24.99 -14.41 31.56
N HIS A 142 23.66 -14.37 31.40
CA HIS A 142 22.70 -14.68 32.46
C HIS A 142 22.07 -16.09 32.33
N LYS A 143 22.75 -17.06 32.93
CA LYS A 143 22.26 -18.11 33.86
C LYS A 143 21.00 -18.98 33.61
N GLU A 144 20.19 -18.84 32.56
CA GLU A 144 18.86 -19.51 32.51
C GLU A 144 18.64 -20.61 31.47
N VAL A 145 19.60 -20.93 30.59
CA VAL A 145 19.41 -22.00 29.59
C VAL A 145 20.05 -23.31 30.08
N THR A 146 19.23 -24.26 30.50
CA THR A 146 19.70 -25.53 31.09
C THR A 146 19.97 -26.62 30.06
N THR A 147 19.47 -26.50 28.82
CA THR A 147 19.64 -27.51 27.77
C THR A 147 19.95 -26.92 26.39
N VAL A 148 20.73 -27.66 25.59
CA VAL A 148 21.08 -27.29 24.20
C VAL A 148 19.83 -27.08 23.33
N GLN A 149 18.76 -27.84 23.59
CA GLN A 149 17.49 -27.71 22.86
C GLN A 149 16.81 -26.35 23.10
N GLN A 150 16.77 -25.88 24.35
CA GLN A 150 16.25 -24.55 24.69
C GLN A 150 17.10 -23.45 24.06
N LEU A 151 18.42 -23.64 24.04
CA LEU A 151 19.38 -22.74 23.41
C LEU A 151 19.10 -22.60 21.90
N ASN A 152 18.94 -23.73 21.20
CA ASN A 152 18.60 -23.75 19.77
C ASN A 152 17.24 -23.11 19.49
N LYS A 153 16.22 -23.44 20.30
CA LYS A 153 14.89 -22.83 20.17
C LYS A 153 14.96 -21.31 20.32
N HIS A 154 15.67 -20.82 21.33
CA HIS A 154 15.82 -19.39 21.58
C HIS A 154 16.58 -18.69 20.46
N LEU A 155 17.61 -19.32 19.88
CA LEU A 155 18.34 -18.78 18.74
C LEU A 155 17.42 -18.66 17.51
N ILE A 156 16.65 -19.70 17.19
CA ILE A 156 15.71 -19.67 16.06
C ILE A 156 14.64 -18.60 16.26
N GLN A 157 14.05 -18.51 17.45
CA GLN A 157 13.06 -17.48 17.79
C GLN A 157 13.62 -16.07 17.62
N GLN A 158 14.89 -15.84 17.99
CA GLN A 158 15.54 -14.55 17.81
C GLN A 158 15.74 -14.23 16.34
N CYS A 159 16.28 -15.17 15.57
CA CYS A 159 16.46 -15.00 14.13
C CYS A 159 15.12 -14.64 13.47
N ALA A 160 14.05 -15.35 13.82
CA ALA A 160 12.71 -15.04 13.35
C ALA A 160 12.27 -13.62 13.75
N ASN A 161 12.36 -13.26 15.03
CA ASN A 161 11.95 -11.95 15.52
C ASN A 161 12.74 -10.79 14.90
N THR A 162 14.06 -10.92 14.73
CA THR A 162 14.90 -9.92 14.08
C THR A 162 14.52 -9.74 12.62
N LEU A 163 14.28 -10.84 11.89
CA LEU A 163 13.86 -10.76 10.49
C LEU A 163 12.45 -10.15 10.36
N THR A 164 11.52 -10.51 11.25
CA THR A 164 10.16 -9.96 11.25
C THR A 164 10.15 -8.48 11.61
N GLN A 165 11.01 -8.01 12.53
CA GLN A 165 11.10 -6.60 12.89
C GLN A 165 11.52 -5.71 11.72
N GLU A 166 12.41 -6.21 10.87
CA GLU A 166 12.92 -5.51 9.69
C GLU A 166 12.02 -5.70 8.46
N GLN A 167 10.97 -6.52 8.58
CA GLN A 167 9.98 -6.71 7.53
C GLN A 167 9.01 -5.51 7.52
N GLU A 168 8.99 -4.78 6.42
CA GLU A 168 8.03 -3.69 6.21
C GLU A 168 6.62 -4.25 6.02
N LEU A 169 5.74 -4.04 7.00
CA LEU A 169 4.31 -4.37 6.91
C LEU A 169 3.50 -3.13 6.51
N SER A 170 2.44 -3.33 5.72
CA SER A 170 1.56 -2.21 5.38
C SER A 170 0.68 -1.81 6.58
N ALA A 171 0.37 -0.52 6.75
CA ALA A 171 -0.51 -0.09 7.84
C ALA A 171 -1.88 -0.81 7.86
N PRO A 172 -2.56 -1.05 6.70
CA PRO A 172 -3.79 -1.83 6.68
C PRO A 172 -3.61 -3.28 7.17
N GLU A 173 -2.51 -3.93 6.82
CA GLU A 173 -2.17 -5.29 7.26
C GLU A 173 -1.96 -5.36 8.77
N VAL A 174 -1.21 -4.41 9.35
CA VAL A 174 -1.04 -4.30 10.80
C VAL A 174 -2.37 -4.14 11.51
N ILE A 175 -3.25 -3.24 11.03
CA ILE A 175 -4.59 -3.07 11.59
C ILE A 175 -5.42 -4.35 11.44
N SER A 176 -5.33 -5.04 10.31
CA SER A 176 -6.05 -6.30 10.08
C SER A 176 -5.68 -7.38 11.10
N TYR A 177 -4.38 -7.51 11.43
CA TYR A 177 -3.93 -8.41 12.49
C TYR A 177 -4.37 -7.95 13.87
N LEU A 178 -4.25 -6.66 14.20
CA LEU A 178 -4.68 -6.10 15.49
C LEU A 178 -6.19 -6.28 15.73
N MET A 179 -6.98 -6.18 14.67
CA MET A 179 -8.44 -6.36 14.72
C MET A 179 -8.87 -7.84 14.64
N GLY A 180 -7.92 -8.77 14.46
CA GLY A 180 -8.21 -10.19 14.33
C GLY A 180 -8.91 -10.59 13.03
N TRP A 181 -8.89 -9.72 12.01
CA TRP A 181 -9.49 -9.99 10.70
C TRP A 181 -8.64 -10.95 9.85
N GLY A 182 -7.34 -11.04 10.16
CA GLY A 182 -6.37 -11.84 9.40
C GLY A 182 -5.94 -11.17 8.10
N ASP A 183 -5.20 -11.90 7.27
CA ASP A 183 -4.52 -11.41 6.07
C ASP A 183 -4.95 -12.15 4.79
N ARG A 184 -5.99 -13.00 4.88
CA ARG A 184 -6.39 -13.91 3.81
C ARG A 184 -7.87 -13.78 3.51
N TYR A 185 -8.17 -13.55 2.24
CA TYR A 185 -9.49 -13.75 1.66
C TYR A 185 -9.49 -15.09 0.93
N ILE A 186 -9.99 -16.14 1.59
CA ILE A 186 -10.09 -17.48 1.00
C ILE A 186 -11.56 -17.88 0.85
N SER A 187 -11.94 -18.34 -0.33
CA SER A 187 -13.27 -18.92 -0.58
C SER A 187 -13.32 -20.42 -0.29
N HIS A 188 -12.17 -21.07 -0.20
CA HIS A 188 -12.03 -22.51 -0.04
C HIS A 188 -10.91 -22.84 0.94
N GLN A 189 -10.95 -24.06 1.47
CA GLN A 189 -9.87 -24.61 2.27
C GLN A 189 -8.85 -25.27 1.34
N PHE A 190 -7.58 -24.88 1.47
CA PHE A 190 -6.48 -25.43 0.69
C PHE A 190 -5.65 -26.37 1.56
N VAL A 191 -5.17 -27.46 0.96
CA VAL A 191 -4.25 -28.41 1.62
C VAL A 191 -2.87 -28.25 0.98
N PRO A 192 -1.78 -28.13 1.77
CA PRO A 192 -0.45 -28.03 1.20
C PRO A 192 -0.09 -29.32 0.45
N ILE A 193 0.25 -29.19 -0.83
CA ILE A 193 0.79 -30.30 -1.62
C ILE A 193 2.31 -30.14 -1.64
N HIS A 194 3.02 -31.10 -1.06
CA HIS A 194 4.49 -31.14 -1.09
C HIS A 194 4.97 -31.59 -2.47
N PHE A 195 4.89 -30.68 -3.45
CA PHE A 195 5.16 -30.98 -4.86
C PHE A 195 6.58 -31.50 -5.08
N ASN A 196 7.58 -31.05 -4.31
CA ASN A 196 8.93 -31.60 -4.36
C ASN A 196 8.97 -33.10 -4.03
N SER A 197 8.18 -33.56 -3.07
CA SER A 197 8.07 -34.99 -2.73
C SER A 197 7.40 -35.78 -3.85
N VAL A 198 6.37 -35.19 -4.46
CA VAL A 198 5.67 -35.78 -5.63
C VAL A 198 6.61 -35.90 -6.83
N ILE A 199 7.34 -34.82 -7.16
CA ILE A 199 8.35 -34.79 -8.23
C ILE A 199 9.47 -35.79 -7.95
N ARG A 200 9.95 -35.87 -6.70
CA ARG A 200 10.96 -36.86 -6.30
C ARG A 200 10.46 -38.29 -6.49
N CYS A 201 9.23 -38.57 -6.10
CA CYS A 201 8.60 -39.88 -6.32
C CYS A 201 8.48 -40.20 -7.81
N LEU A 202 7.98 -39.25 -8.61
CA LEU A 202 7.89 -39.36 -10.07
C LEU A 202 9.25 -39.66 -10.71
N LYS A 203 10.29 -38.91 -10.36
CA LYS A 203 11.65 -39.12 -10.87
C LYS A 203 12.25 -40.46 -10.42
N SER A 204 11.93 -40.89 -9.20
CA SER A 204 12.33 -42.21 -8.71
C SER A 204 11.63 -43.35 -9.45
N SER A 205 10.38 -43.16 -9.86
CA SER A 205 9.60 -44.17 -10.59
C SER A 205 9.89 -44.16 -12.10
N TRP A 206 10.25 -43.02 -12.67
CA TRP A 206 10.56 -42.83 -14.09
C TRP A 206 11.86 -42.03 -14.27
N PRO A 207 13.04 -42.70 -14.21
CA PRO A 207 14.35 -42.05 -14.23
C PRO A 207 14.65 -41.23 -15.48
N PHE A 208 14.03 -41.55 -16.63
CA PHE A 208 14.20 -40.78 -17.88
C PHE A 208 13.68 -39.33 -17.78
N LEU A 209 12.87 -39.00 -16.77
CA LEU A 209 12.41 -37.64 -16.50
C LEU A 209 13.52 -36.73 -15.94
N ASP A 210 14.64 -37.28 -15.49
CA ASP A 210 15.82 -36.49 -15.06
C ASP A 210 16.76 -36.12 -16.22
N GLU A 211 16.62 -36.74 -17.39
CA GLU A 211 17.55 -36.57 -18.53
C GLU A 211 17.26 -35.35 -19.41
N GLN A 212 16.11 -34.69 -19.25
CA GLN A 212 15.72 -33.52 -20.07
C GLN A 212 16.16 -32.16 -19.50
N ARG A 213 17.25 -32.12 -18.72
CA ARG A 213 17.73 -30.88 -18.11
C ARG A 213 18.98 -30.31 -18.78
#